data_AF-A0A3C1P5P9-F1
#
_entry.id   AF-A0A3C1P5P9-F1
#
_cell.length_a   1.000
_cell.length_b   1.000
_cell.length_c   1.000
_cell.angle_alpha   90.00
_cell.angle_beta   90.00
_cell.angle_gamma   90.00
#
_symmetry.space_group_name_H-M   'P 1'
#
loop_
_entity.id
_entity.type
_entity.pdbx_description
1 polymer ?
#
loop_
_entity_poly.entity_id
_entity_poly.type
_entity_poly.pdbx_seq_one_letter_code
_entity_poly.pdbx_strand_id
1 'polypeptide(L)'
;KEVRYEPGHFADYDLLLEYLLFLDKLFPGIVYLMNVRSPELAAQSGWWPEHGDAAAVLKVTRERLERAVRDLTAALGPQRAILLDYDAWARRPEELMAGLSGLGLPRDDAAVREALATRLPHGRHAVDDDDPAVDGGHESTSVVETES
;
A
#
# COMPACT_ATOMS: atom_id res chain seq x y z
N LYS A 1 10.49 13.00 -2.46
CA LYS A 1 9.18 13.60 -2.13
C LYS A 1 8.11 12.63 -2.62
N GLU A 2 7.40 12.00 -1.72
CA GLU A 2 6.30 11.10 -2.05
C GLU A 2 5.10 11.94 -2.51
N VAL A 3 4.48 11.59 -3.64
CA VAL A 3 3.24 12.23 -4.10
C VAL A 3 2.11 11.25 -3.79
N ARG A 4 1.21 11.66 -2.90
CA ARG A 4 0.10 10.83 -2.42
C ARG A 4 -1.17 11.28 -3.13
N TYR A 5 -1.74 10.38 -3.93
CA TYR A 5 -3.03 10.62 -4.56
C TYR A 5 -4.09 9.80 -3.84
N GLU A 6 -5.06 10.49 -3.26
CA GLU A 6 -6.26 9.86 -2.73
C GLU A 6 -7.12 9.29 -3.86
N PRO A 7 -7.96 8.29 -3.55
CA PRO A 7 -8.70 7.55 -4.55
C PRO A 7 -9.95 8.37 -4.89
N GLY A 8 -9.84 9.04 -6.02
CA GLY A 8 -10.74 10.12 -6.43
C GLY A 8 -10.06 11.10 -7.37
N HIS A 9 -8.73 11.04 -7.50
CA HIS A 9 -8.00 11.92 -8.42
C HIS A 9 -8.38 11.76 -9.90
N PHE A 10 -8.89 10.60 -10.31
CA PHE A 10 -9.41 10.38 -11.64
C PHE A 10 -10.90 10.08 -11.57
N ALA A 11 -11.70 10.97 -12.17
CA ALA A 11 -13.16 10.84 -12.20
C ALA A 11 -13.58 9.50 -12.82
N ASP A 12 -12.93 9.10 -13.91
CA ASP A 12 -13.19 7.84 -14.61
C ASP A 12 -11.89 7.17 -15.09
N TYR A 13 -12.05 6.07 -15.82
CA TYR A 13 -10.95 5.31 -16.36
C TYR A 13 -10.27 6.01 -17.55
N ASP A 14 -11.03 6.71 -18.38
CA ASP A 14 -10.50 7.31 -19.61
C ASP A 14 -9.54 8.44 -19.25
N LEU A 15 -9.89 9.27 -18.25
CA LEU A 15 -9.00 10.31 -17.73
C LEU A 15 -7.72 9.74 -17.11
N LEU A 16 -7.80 8.60 -16.42
CA LEU A 16 -6.61 7.90 -15.91
C LEU A 16 -5.71 7.46 -17.07
N LEU A 17 -6.27 6.82 -18.10
CA LEU A 17 -5.50 6.32 -19.23
C LEU A 17 -4.88 7.46 -20.04
N GLU A 18 -5.62 8.54 -20.29
CA GLU A 18 -5.12 9.74 -20.96
C GLU A 18 -3.93 10.35 -20.20
N TYR A 19 -4.03 10.44 -18.87
CA TYR A 19 -2.95 10.94 -18.03
C TYR A 19 -1.71 10.06 -18.12
N LEU A 20 -1.86 8.73 -18.06
CA LEU A 20 -0.74 7.80 -18.21
C LEU A 20 -0.10 7.90 -19.61
N LEU A 21 -0.88 7.98 -20.68
CA LEU A 21 -0.34 8.19 -22.03
C LEU A 21 0.31 9.56 -22.20
N PHE A 22 -0.19 10.59 -21.51
CA PHE A 22 0.46 11.89 -21.48
C PHE A 22 1.85 11.82 -20.81
N LEU A 23 2.00 11.06 -19.73
CA LEU A 23 3.31 10.88 -19.09
C LEU A 23 4.34 10.23 -20.03
N ASP A 24 3.93 9.33 -20.93
CA ASP A 24 4.83 8.79 -21.97
C ASP A 24 5.28 9.86 -22.98
N LYS A 25 4.40 10.80 -23.35
CA LYS A 25 4.78 11.93 -24.21
C LYS A 25 5.80 12.85 -23.53
N LEU A 26 5.65 13.05 -22.20
CA LEU A 26 6.55 13.89 -21.43
C LEU A 26 7.89 13.20 -21.13
N PHE A 27 7.85 11.89 -20.90
CA PHE A 27 9.01 11.05 -20.60
C PHE A 27 9.03 9.84 -21.54
N PRO A 28 9.52 10.03 -22.79
CA PRO A 28 9.57 8.95 -23.77
C PRO A 28 10.33 7.74 -23.22
N GLY A 29 9.69 6.57 -23.27
CA GLY A 29 10.27 5.33 -22.76
C GLY A 29 9.99 5.06 -21.27
N ILE A 30 9.14 5.84 -20.61
CA ILE A 30 8.71 5.57 -19.23
C ILE A 30 8.12 4.16 -19.10
N VAL A 31 8.38 3.53 -17.96
CA VAL A 31 7.87 2.20 -17.63
C VAL A 31 6.95 2.30 -16.42
N TYR A 32 5.78 1.67 -16.51
CA TYR A 32 4.78 1.66 -15.45
C TYR A 32 4.88 0.38 -14.62
N LEU A 33 5.18 0.53 -13.33
CA LEU A 33 5.09 -0.54 -12.36
C LEU A 33 3.91 -0.24 -11.44
N MET A 34 2.83 -1.01 -11.58
CA MET A 34 1.61 -0.84 -10.81
C MET A 34 1.55 -1.91 -9.72
N ASN A 35 1.84 -1.53 -8.49
CA ASN A 35 1.75 -2.43 -7.35
C ASN A 35 0.34 -2.37 -6.75
N VAL A 36 -0.37 -3.49 -6.76
CA VAL A 36 -1.73 -3.63 -6.23
C VAL A 36 -1.75 -4.54 -5.01
N ARG A 37 -2.79 -4.42 -4.19
CA ARG A 37 -3.01 -5.23 -2.99
C ARG A 37 -4.47 -5.64 -2.90
N SER A 38 -4.80 -6.63 -2.07
CA SER A 38 -6.20 -6.87 -1.68
C SER A 38 -6.85 -5.56 -1.20
N PRO A 39 -8.00 -5.16 -1.78
CA PRO A 39 -8.76 -3.99 -1.32
C PRO A 39 -9.10 -4.06 0.17
N GLU A 40 -9.45 -5.24 0.68
CA GLU A 40 -9.86 -5.46 2.06
C GLU A 40 -8.68 -5.27 3.02
N LEU A 41 -7.52 -5.85 2.70
CA LEU A 41 -6.31 -5.69 3.52
C LEU A 41 -5.72 -4.28 3.42
N ALA A 42 -5.84 -3.63 2.26
CA ALA A 42 -5.41 -2.25 2.07
C ALA A 42 -6.32 -1.29 2.86
N ALA A 43 -7.63 -1.51 2.88
CA ALA A 43 -8.60 -0.71 3.65
C ALA A 43 -8.37 -0.77 5.17
N GLN A 44 -7.81 -1.86 5.69
CA GLN A 44 -7.46 -2.00 7.11
C GLN A 44 -6.17 -1.28 7.51
N SER A 45 -5.40 -0.78 6.54
CA SER A 45 -4.19 -0.05 6.85
C SER A 45 -4.52 1.31 7.46
N GLY A 46 -3.61 1.85 8.28
CA GLY A 46 -3.76 3.18 8.90
C GLY A 46 -3.91 4.36 7.94
N TRP A 47 -3.96 4.10 6.63
CA TRP A 47 -4.18 5.07 5.57
C TRP A 47 -5.66 5.36 5.28
N TRP A 48 -6.58 4.53 5.76
CA TRP A 48 -8.01 4.61 5.42
C TRP A 48 -8.98 4.84 6.59
N PRO A 49 -8.56 5.34 7.78
CA PRO A 49 -9.44 5.35 8.96
C PRO A 49 -10.69 6.22 8.79
N GLU A 50 -10.67 7.22 7.90
CA GLU A 50 -11.76 8.19 7.71
C GLU A 50 -12.61 7.93 6.44
N HIS A 51 -12.29 6.91 5.64
CA HIS A 51 -13.04 6.58 4.43
C HIS A 51 -14.14 5.55 4.71
N GLY A 52 -15.39 6.00 4.73
CA GLY A 52 -16.56 5.16 5.04
C GLY A 52 -16.78 3.94 4.13
N ASP A 53 -16.18 3.93 2.93
CA ASP A 53 -16.19 2.76 2.02
C ASP A 53 -14.85 2.57 1.28
N ALA A 54 -13.76 2.55 2.05
CA ALA A 54 -12.41 2.38 1.53
C ALA A 54 -12.25 1.14 0.63
N ALA A 55 -12.86 0.01 1.02
CA ALA A 55 -12.73 -1.26 0.32
C ALA A 55 -13.35 -1.21 -1.09
N ALA A 56 -14.55 -0.66 -1.26
CA ALA A 56 -15.16 -0.56 -2.58
C ALA A 56 -14.36 0.37 -3.52
N VAL A 57 -13.88 1.48 -2.97
CA VAL A 57 -13.05 2.43 -3.70
C VAL A 57 -11.72 1.81 -4.15
N LEU A 58 -11.06 1.07 -3.26
CA LEU A 58 -9.85 0.32 -3.57
C LEU A 58 -10.08 -0.78 -4.61
N LYS A 59 -11.24 -1.45 -4.56
CA LYS A 59 -11.63 -2.45 -5.55
C LYS A 59 -11.74 -1.84 -6.95
N VAL A 60 -12.47 -0.73 -7.09
CA VAL A 60 -12.59 -0.02 -8.38
C VAL A 60 -11.22 0.47 -8.84
N THR A 61 -10.39 0.97 -7.93
CA THR A 61 -9.03 1.43 -8.25
C THR A 61 -8.17 0.28 -8.79
N ARG A 62 -8.20 -0.88 -8.12
CA ARG A 62 -7.48 -2.08 -8.57
C ARG A 62 -7.93 -2.51 -9.97
N GLU A 63 -9.24 -2.60 -10.21
CA GLU A 63 -9.80 -2.96 -11.52
C GLU A 63 -9.34 -2.00 -12.63
N ARG A 64 -9.31 -0.70 -12.35
CA ARG A 64 -8.81 0.33 -13.27
C ARG A 64 -7.32 0.17 -13.56
N LEU A 65 -6.49 -0.10 -12.55
CA LEU A 65 -5.04 -0.32 -12.74
C LEU A 65 -4.76 -1.60 -13.53
N GLU A 66 -5.47 -2.69 -13.24
CA GLU A 66 -5.39 -3.94 -14.00
C GLU A 66 -5.74 -3.72 -15.49
N ARG A 67 -6.77 -2.91 -15.76
CA ARG A 67 -7.12 -2.52 -17.12
C ARG A 67 -6.05 -1.62 -17.75
N ALA A 68 -5.54 -0.64 -17.03
CA ALA A 68 -4.48 0.26 -17.52
C ALA A 68 -3.23 -0.50 -17.95
N VAL A 69 -2.80 -1.53 -17.22
CA VAL A 69 -1.65 -2.36 -17.63
C VAL A 69 -1.90 -3.02 -18.99
N ARG A 70 -3.10 -3.54 -19.24
CA ARG A 70 -3.46 -4.14 -20.54
C ARG A 70 -3.45 -3.12 -21.67
N ASP A 71 -4.11 -1.99 -21.45
CA ASP A 71 -4.29 -0.97 -22.49
C ASP A 71 -2.96 -0.25 -22.79
N LEU A 72 -2.11 0.00 -21.78
CA LEU A 72 -0.75 0.50 -21.97
C LEU A 72 0.15 -0.50 -22.70
N THR A 73 0.06 -1.79 -22.39
CA THR A 73 0.82 -2.84 -23.10
C THR A 73 0.41 -2.88 -24.58
N ALA A 74 -0.88 -2.74 -24.87
CA ALA A 74 -1.38 -2.69 -26.24
C ALA A 74 -0.91 -1.43 -26.99
N ALA A 75 -0.91 -0.27 -26.32
CA ALA A 75 -0.57 1.02 -26.94
C ALA A 75 0.94 1.26 -27.10
N LEU A 76 1.74 0.89 -26.10
CA LEU A 76 3.16 1.24 -26.01
C LEU A 76 4.09 0.04 -26.26
N GLY A 77 3.54 -1.17 -26.29
CA GLY A 77 4.27 -2.41 -26.51
C GLY A 77 4.51 -3.23 -25.23
N PRO A 78 4.96 -4.49 -25.39
CA PRO A 78 5.35 -5.33 -24.26
C PRO A 78 6.48 -4.67 -23.47
N GLN A 79 6.57 -4.95 -22.17
CA GLN A 79 7.58 -4.40 -21.24
C GLN A 79 7.40 -2.92 -20.84
N ARG A 80 6.31 -2.25 -21.27
CA ARG A 80 6.03 -0.86 -20.87
C ARG A 80 5.20 -0.74 -19.61
N ALA A 81 4.45 -1.77 -19.24
CA ALA A 81 3.65 -1.79 -18.03
C ALA A 81 3.63 -3.19 -17.42
N ILE A 82 3.74 -3.27 -16.10
CA ILE A 82 3.50 -4.50 -15.33
C ILE A 82 2.59 -4.23 -14.15
N LEU A 83 1.83 -5.27 -13.78
CA LEU A 83 1.11 -5.34 -12.53
C LEU A 83 1.89 -6.23 -11.56
N LEU A 84 2.08 -5.75 -10.33
CA LEU A 84 2.64 -6.54 -9.24
C LEU A 84 1.60 -6.70 -8.15
N ASP A 85 1.36 -7.92 -7.69
CA ASP A 85 0.51 -8.17 -6.54
C ASP A 85 1.36 -8.21 -5.27
N TYR A 86 1.17 -7.22 -4.40
CA TYR A 86 1.87 -7.07 -3.13
C TYR A 86 1.80 -8.32 -2.27
N ASP A 87 0.61 -8.91 -2.12
CA ASP A 87 0.40 -10.04 -1.22
C ASP A 87 1.10 -11.30 -1.77
N ALA A 88 1.35 -11.34 -3.07
CA ALA A 88 2.09 -12.40 -3.73
C ALA A 88 3.61 -12.21 -3.56
N TRP A 89 4.17 -11.06 -3.97
CA TRP A 89 5.62 -10.85 -3.90
C TRP A 89 6.16 -10.66 -2.48
N ALA A 90 5.35 -10.16 -1.54
CA ALA A 90 5.74 -10.05 -0.14
C ALA A 90 5.95 -11.43 0.52
N ARG A 91 5.29 -12.49 0.02
CA ARG A 91 5.51 -13.87 0.45
C ARG A 91 6.58 -14.58 -0.37
N ARG A 92 6.73 -14.18 -1.63
CA ARG A 92 7.56 -14.82 -2.64
C ARG A 92 8.36 -13.77 -3.41
N PRO A 93 9.54 -13.35 -2.90
CA PRO A 93 10.40 -12.35 -3.55
C PRO A 93 10.68 -12.61 -5.04
N GLU A 94 10.68 -13.88 -5.44
CA GLU A 94 10.80 -14.35 -6.82
C GLU A 94 9.74 -13.77 -7.77
N GLU A 95 8.54 -13.41 -7.29
CA GLU A 95 7.52 -12.79 -8.13
C GLU A 95 7.86 -11.34 -8.49
N LEU A 96 8.34 -10.56 -7.51
CA LEU A 96 8.87 -9.22 -7.78
C LEU A 96 10.06 -9.33 -8.74
N MET A 97 10.93 -10.32 -8.52
CA MET A 97 12.08 -10.54 -9.38
C MET A 97 11.67 -10.93 -10.81
N ALA A 98 10.67 -11.79 -10.99
CA ALA A 98 10.17 -12.13 -12.31
C ALA A 98 9.58 -10.90 -13.01
N GLY A 99 8.77 -10.10 -12.31
CA GLY A 99 8.16 -8.89 -12.85
C GLY A 99 9.19 -7.85 -13.30
N LEU A 100 10.18 -7.55 -12.46
CA LEU A 100 11.26 -6.60 -12.80
C LEU A 100 12.12 -7.08 -13.98
N SER A 101 12.38 -8.39 -14.07
CA SER A 101 13.10 -8.98 -15.21
C SER A 101 12.31 -8.78 -16.51
N GLY A 102 10.98 -8.93 -16.46
CA GLY A 102 10.08 -8.68 -17.58
C GLY A 102 10.12 -7.24 -18.12
N LEU A 103 10.57 -6.27 -17.31
CA LEU A 103 10.75 -4.87 -17.73
C LEU A 103 12.13 -4.58 -18.36
N GLY A 104 13.05 -5.54 -18.34
CA GLY A 104 14.42 -5.34 -18.81
C GLY A 104 15.23 -4.33 -17.98
N LEU A 105 14.76 -4.00 -16.77
CA LEU A 105 15.47 -3.08 -15.87
C LEU A 105 16.65 -3.79 -15.20
N PRO A 106 17.83 -3.16 -15.10
CA PRO A 106 18.94 -3.72 -14.35
C PRO A 106 18.56 -3.87 -12.87
N ARG A 107 18.86 -5.04 -12.28
CA ARG A 107 18.58 -5.34 -10.87
C ARG A 107 19.74 -6.11 -10.23
N ASP A 108 19.99 -5.80 -8.96
CA ASP A 108 20.79 -6.64 -8.07
C ASP A 108 19.86 -7.61 -7.31
N ASP A 109 19.89 -8.87 -7.70
CA ASP A 109 19.08 -9.94 -7.11
C ASP A 109 19.44 -10.21 -5.64
N ALA A 110 20.70 -10.03 -5.25
CA ALA A 110 21.12 -10.24 -3.87
C ALA A 110 20.57 -9.11 -2.98
N ALA A 111 20.70 -7.86 -3.44
CA ALA A 111 20.16 -6.71 -2.73
C ALA A 111 18.63 -6.77 -2.57
N VAL A 112 17.90 -7.23 -3.58
CA VAL A 112 16.43 -7.40 -3.47
C VAL A 112 16.06 -8.47 -2.45
N ARG A 113 16.76 -9.62 -2.43
CA ARG A 113 16.51 -10.65 -1.41
C ARG A 113 16.83 -10.16 -0.01
N GLU A 114 17.94 -9.46 0.17
CA GLU A 114 18.34 -8.88 1.45
C GLU A 114 17.31 -7.87 1.96
N ALA A 115 16.88 -6.93 1.10
CA ALA A 115 15.88 -5.93 1.44
C ALA A 115 14.55 -6.56 1.87
N LEU A 116 14.12 -7.63 1.19
CA LEU A 116 12.86 -8.33 1.50
C LEU A 116 12.97 -9.30 2.68
N ALA A 117 14.17 -9.73 3.06
CA ALA A 117 14.39 -10.56 4.24
C ALA A 117 14.23 -9.76 5.55
N THR A 118 14.44 -8.45 5.50
CA THR A 118 14.28 -7.57 6.66
C THR A 118 12.82 -7.16 6.80
N ARG A 119 12.09 -7.79 7.74
CA ARG A 119 10.79 -7.27 8.17
C ARG A 119 11.02 -6.10 9.10
N LEU A 120 10.73 -4.90 8.62
CA LEU A 120 10.65 -3.75 9.50
C LEU A 120 9.53 -4.01 10.53
N PRO A 121 9.80 -3.88 11.84
CA PRO A 121 8.73 -3.89 12.82
C PRO A 121 7.80 -2.73 12.44
N HIS A 122 6.55 -3.04 12.09
CA HIS A 122 5.57 -2.00 11.84
C HIS A 122 5.49 -1.14 13.10
N GLY A 123 5.89 0.13 12.99
CA GLY A 123 5.73 1.11 14.06
C GLY A 123 4.26 1.16 14.49
N ARG A 124 4.04 1.18 15.81
CA ARG A 124 2.75 1.18 16.51
C ARG A 124 1.57 1.74 15.70
N HIS A 125 0.81 0.84 15.10
CA HIS A 125 -0.63 1.04 14.85
C HIS A 125 -1.45 -0.21 15.26
N ALA A 126 -0.87 -1.07 16.10
CA ALA A 126 -1.63 -2.02 16.89
C ALA A 126 -2.22 -1.23 18.07
N VAL A 127 -3.51 -0.92 17.95
CA VAL A 127 -4.51 -0.73 19.00
C VAL A 127 -3.92 -0.74 20.43
N ASP A 128 -3.85 0.43 21.07
CA ASP A 128 -3.88 0.51 22.53
C ASP A 128 -5.33 0.23 22.93
N ASP A 129 -5.63 -1.03 23.26
CA ASP A 129 -6.76 -1.41 24.13
C ASP A 129 -6.29 -2.59 24.97
N ASP A 130 -5.72 -2.27 26.12
CA ASP A 130 -5.88 -3.03 27.35
C ASP A 130 -5.50 -2.11 28.51
N ASP A 131 -6.43 -1.21 28.85
CA ASP A 131 -6.50 -0.61 30.18
C ASP A 131 -7.37 -1.54 31.04
N PRO A 132 -6.80 -2.44 31.86
CA PRO A 132 -7.60 -3.20 32.79
C PRO A 132 -8.10 -2.26 33.88
N ALA A 133 -9.40 -1.98 33.78
CA ALA A 133 -10.29 -1.46 34.80
C ALA A 133 -9.69 -1.50 36.22
N VAL A 134 -9.43 -0.31 36.76
CA VAL A 134 -9.25 -0.10 38.20
C VAL A 134 -10.60 -0.38 38.88
N ASP A 135 -10.77 -1.61 39.37
CA ASP A 135 -11.85 -1.97 40.28
C ASP A 135 -11.54 -1.46 41.69
N GLY A 136 -12.47 -0.69 42.24
CA GLY A 136 -12.39 -0.14 43.58
C GLY A 136 -12.97 -1.11 44.60
N GLY A 137 -12.27 -1.32 45.72
CA GLY A 137 -12.82 -2.12 46.81
C GLY A 137 -11.93 -2.24 48.04
N HIS A 138 -11.99 -1.23 48.90
CA HIS A 138 -11.83 -1.25 50.36
C HIS A 138 -10.87 -2.27 51.03
N GLU A 139 -9.86 -1.75 51.71
CA GLU A 139 -9.62 -2.14 53.10
C GLU A 139 -9.17 -0.93 53.96
N SER A 140 -9.91 -0.72 55.04
CA SER A 140 -9.74 0.33 56.04
C SER A 140 -8.51 0.07 56.90
N THR A 141 -7.70 1.08 57.18
CA THR A 141 -7.13 1.29 58.52
C THR A 141 -6.88 2.78 58.74
N SER A 142 -7.29 3.22 59.94
CA SER A 142 -7.45 4.59 60.40
C SER A 142 -6.16 5.15 61.05
N VAL A 143 -6.23 6.45 61.35
CA VAL A 143 -5.45 7.30 62.28
C VAL A 143 -4.04 7.74 61.82
N VAL A 144 -3.58 8.99 61.93
CA VAL A 144 -4.02 10.20 62.68
C VAL A 144 -3.52 11.44 61.92
N GLU A 145 -4.32 12.52 61.91
CA GLU A 145 -3.93 13.90 61.57
C GLU A 145 -2.91 14.47 62.56
N THR A 146 -1.98 15.31 62.12
CA THR A 146 -1.74 16.63 62.75
C THR A 146 -0.90 17.54 61.84
N GLU A 147 -1.49 18.66 61.45
CA GLU A 147 -0.82 19.85 60.94
C GLU A 147 -0.09 20.58 62.07
N SER A 148 1.11 21.11 61.80
CA SER A 148 1.56 22.50 62.07
C SER A 148 2.99 22.70 61.58
#